data_AF-A0A5B9EMT6-F1
#
_entry.id   AF-A0A5B9EMT6-F1
#
_cell.length_a   1.000
_cell.length_b   1.000
_cell.length_c   1.000
_cell.angle_alpha   90.00
_cell.angle_beta   90.00
_cell.angle_gamma   90.00
#
_symmetry.space_group_name_H-M   'P 1'
#
loop_
_entity.id
_entity.type
_entity.pdbx_description
1 polymer ?
#
loop_
_entity_poly.entity_id
_entity_poly.type
_entity_poly.pdbx_seq_one_letter_code
_entity_poly.pdbx_strand_id
1 'polypeptide(L)'
;MKTALILGAAVWADGPSPTLRRRTQRAAQLYHGGDVSHLIACGGLGKHPPSEAAVMRDLLIKDGVPAGAITLEDQSTTTGENIALALPMLNTVDVVIVTDWYHGPRARLVARRHGLRVQSVAPPLKGARPVAQLRAILREIPAYVVYALRIK
;
A
#
# COMPACT_ATOMS: atom_id res chain seq x y z
N MET A 1 -16.91 -9.56 1.65
CA MET A 1 -16.51 -8.24 1.12
C MET A 1 -14.99 -8.17 1.09
N LYS A 2 -14.41 -7.28 0.27
CA LYS A 2 -12.94 -7.16 0.10
C LYS A 2 -12.34 -6.17 1.10
N THR A 3 -11.10 -6.41 1.49
CA THR A 3 -10.28 -5.48 2.28
C THR A 3 -9.18 -4.88 1.41
N ALA A 4 -8.95 -3.57 1.50
CA ALA A 4 -7.82 -2.95 0.82
C ALA A 4 -6.58 -2.91 1.73
N LEU A 5 -5.43 -3.32 1.21
CA LEU A 5 -4.12 -3.06 1.82
C LEU A 5 -3.48 -1.87 1.11
N ILE A 6 -3.25 -0.78 1.82
CA ILE A 6 -2.59 0.40 1.28
C ILE A 6 -1.11 0.32 1.62
N LEU A 7 -0.27 0.10 0.61
CA LEU A 7 1.16 -0.05 0.85
C LEU A 7 1.82 1.31 1.12
N GLY A 8 2.67 1.33 2.13
CA GLY A 8 3.48 2.46 2.52
C GLY A 8 4.38 3.00 1.42
N ALA A 9 4.80 4.26 1.57
CA ALA A 9 5.66 4.97 0.64
C ALA A 9 6.70 5.86 1.34
N ALA A 10 6.34 7.10 1.67
CA ALA A 10 7.20 8.02 2.41
C ALA A 10 6.39 9.16 3.03
N VAL A 11 6.78 9.56 4.24
CA VAL A 11 6.47 10.86 4.85
C VAL A 11 7.69 11.78 4.69
N TRP A 12 7.46 12.98 4.19
CA TRP A 12 8.45 14.05 4.05
C TRP A 12 8.33 15.03 5.22
N ALA A 13 9.30 15.93 5.37
CA ALA A 13 9.29 16.94 6.43
C ALA A 13 8.05 17.86 6.38
N ASP A 14 7.49 18.07 5.19
CA ASP A 14 6.31 18.89 4.92
C ASP A 14 5.00 18.06 4.78
N GLY A 15 5.03 16.76 5.10
CA GLY A 15 3.86 15.90 5.17
C GLY A 15 3.92 14.68 4.23
N PRO A 16 2.77 14.10 3.83
CA PRO A 16 2.76 12.89 3.01
C PRO A 16 3.42 13.15 1.65
N SER A 17 4.30 12.23 1.22
CA SER A 17 4.80 12.27 -0.15
C SER A 17 3.65 12.21 -1.17
N PRO A 18 3.85 12.73 -2.40
CA PRO A 18 2.85 12.64 -3.46
C PRO A 18 2.40 11.19 -3.74
N THR A 19 3.30 10.22 -3.57
CA THR A 19 2.96 8.79 -3.73
C THR A 19 2.06 8.30 -2.60
N LEU A 20 2.40 8.58 -1.33
CA LEU A 20 1.57 8.22 -0.19
C LEU A 20 0.17 8.80 -0.36
N ARG A 21 0.07 10.11 -0.64
CA ARG A 21 -1.20 10.80 -0.88
C ARG A 21 -2.04 10.17 -1.99
N ARG A 22 -1.45 9.91 -3.16
CA ARG A 22 -2.20 9.32 -4.30
C ARG A 22 -2.71 7.92 -4.00
N ARG A 23 -1.92 7.09 -3.29
CA ARG A 23 -2.36 5.75 -2.88
C ARG A 23 -3.50 5.82 -1.89
N THR A 24 -3.40 6.69 -0.87
CA THR A 24 -4.47 6.87 0.12
C THR A 24 -5.77 7.37 -0.51
N GLN A 25 -5.68 8.36 -1.40
CA GLN A 25 -6.85 8.86 -2.14
C GLN A 25 -7.49 7.77 -3.00
N ARG A 26 -6.68 6.93 -3.64
CA ARG A 26 -7.20 5.80 -4.42
C ARG A 26 -7.93 4.79 -3.54
N ALA A 27 -7.43 4.54 -2.33
CA ALA A 27 -8.10 3.67 -1.36
C ALA A 27 -9.44 4.24 -0.89
N ALA A 28 -9.51 5.55 -0.60
CA ALA A 28 -10.77 6.21 -0.26
C ALA A 28 -11.80 6.10 -1.40
N GLN A 29 -11.39 6.25 -2.66
CA GLN A 29 -12.27 6.06 -3.81
C GLN A 29 -12.83 4.64 -3.91
N LEU A 30 -12.02 3.61 -3.64
CA LEU A 30 -12.47 2.22 -3.64
C LEU A 30 -13.48 1.97 -2.52
N TYR A 31 -13.28 2.58 -1.35
CA TYR A 31 -14.22 2.48 -0.23
C TYR A 31 -15.56 3.12 -0.58
N HIS A 32 -15.54 4.37 -1.06
CA HIS A 32 -16.76 5.10 -1.44
C HIS A 32 -17.48 4.48 -2.64
N GLY A 33 -16.74 3.81 -3.54
CA GLY A 33 -17.29 3.05 -4.65
C GLY A 33 -17.90 1.70 -4.25
N GLY A 34 -17.75 1.26 -2.99
CA GLY A 34 -18.21 -0.04 -2.52
C GLY A 34 -17.36 -1.22 -2.98
N ASP A 35 -16.21 -0.97 -3.62
CA ASP A 35 -15.28 -2.02 -4.07
C ASP A 35 -14.63 -2.75 -2.89
N VAL A 36 -14.47 -2.05 -1.77
CA VAL A 36 -13.91 -2.55 -0.51
C VAL A 36 -14.72 -2.01 0.67
N SER A 37 -14.83 -2.80 1.74
CA SER A 37 -15.57 -2.41 2.95
C SER A 37 -14.67 -2.06 4.13
N HIS A 38 -13.37 -2.37 4.03
CA HIS A 38 -12.38 -2.15 5.08
C HIS A 38 -11.03 -1.78 4.47
N LEU A 39 -10.28 -0.92 5.16
CA LEU A 39 -8.97 -0.43 4.74
C LEU A 39 -7.93 -0.75 5.82
N ILE A 40 -6.80 -1.31 5.41
CA ILE A 40 -5.62 -1.45 6.27
C ILE A 40 -4.55 -0.52 5.71
N ALA A 41 -4.19 0.49 6.48
CA ALA A 41 -3.12 1.41 6.18
C ALA A 41 -1.80 0.82 6.69
N CYS A 42 -0.90 0.43 5.78
CA CYS A 42 0.35 -0.24 6.10
C CYS A 42 1.55 0.71 5.95
N GLY A 43 2.41 0.75 6.96
CA GLY A 43 3.67 1.50 6.93
C GLY A 43 4.00 2.13 8.28
N GLY A 44 5.18 1.79 8.80
CA GLY A 44 5.69 2.28 10.06
C GLY A 44 6.39 3.64 9.98
N LEU A 45 7.24 3.89 10.97
CA LEU A 45 8.02 5.13 11.05
C LEU A 45 9.10 5.15 9.96
N GLY A 46 8.92 6.03 8.98
CA GLY A 46 9.93 6.32 7.96
C GLY A 46 10.99 7.30 8.46
N LYS A 47 11.51 8.12 7.54
CA LYS A 47 12.53 9.14 7.85
C LYS A 47 12.01 10.27 8.74
N HIS A 48 10.73 10.61 8.61
CA HIS A 48 10.10 11.69 9.35
C HIS A 48 8.86 11.16 10.06
N PRO A 49 8.62 11.54 11.33
CA PRO A 49 7.38 11.23 12.02
C PRO A 49 6.19 12.01 11.42
N PRO A 50 4.95 11.53 11.59
CA PRO A 50 4.55 10.26 12.22
C PRO A 50 4.69 9.05 11.26
N SER A 51 4.23 7.86 11.67
CA SER A 51 4.23 6.69 10.79
C SER A 51 3.40 6.90 9.53
N GLU A 52 3.75 6.20 8.45
CA GLU A 52 3.02 6.28 7.19
C GLU A 52 1.55 5.89 7.37
N ALA A 53 1.28 4.84 8.15
CA ALA A 53 -0.06 4.37 8.49
C ALA A 53 -0.89 5.45 9.19
N ALA A 54 -0.31 6.17 10.16
CA ALA A 54 -1.00 7.27 10.84
C ALA A 54 -1.36 8.40 9.88
N VAL A 55 -0.43 8.82 9.02
CA VAL A 55 -0.69 9.85 8.00
C VAL A 55 -1.80 9.39 7.04
N MET A 56 -1.80 8.12 6.63
CA MET A 56 -2.84 7.57 5.77
C MET A 56 -4.21 7.58 6.43
N ARG A 57 -4.34 7.18 7.70
CA ARG A 57 -5.61 7.26 8.44
C ARG A 57 -6.16 8.68 8.45
N ASP A 58 -5.32 9.67 8.76
CA ASP A 58 -5.78 11.05 8.86
C ASP A 58 -6.26 11.58 7.50
N LEU A 59 -5.59 11.19 6.42
CA LEU A 59 -6.03 11.49 5.05
C LEU A 59 -7.36 10.77 4.70
N LEU A 60 -7.52 9.50 5.07
CA LEU A 60 -8.75 8.73 4.81
C LEU A 60 -9.95 9.32 5.56
N ILE A 61 -9.77 9.70 6.83
CA ILE A 61 -10.81 10.35 7.63
C ILE A 61 -11.17 11.71 7.02
N LYS A 62 -10.16 12.48 6.58
CA LYS A 62 -10.39 13.75 5.87
C LYS A 62 -11.18 13.55 4.57
N ASP A 63 -10.96 12.43 3.89
CA ASP A 63 -11.70 12.04 2.67
C ASP A 63 -13.05 11.36 2.98
N GLY A 64 -13.50 11.35 4.24
CA GLY A 64 -14.83 10.90 4.64
C GLY A 64 -14.97 9.40 4.94
N VAL A 65 -13.86 8.65 5.03
CA VAL A 65 -13.89 7.25 5.47
C VAL A 65 -14.04 7.20 7.00
N PRO A 66 -15.03 6.46 7.56
CA PRO A 66 -15.20 6.37 8.99
C PRO A 66 -14.01 5.64 9.65
N ALA A 67 -13.59 6.12 10.83
CA ALA A 67 -12.44 5.56 11.54
C ALA A 67 -12.59 4.05 11.83
N GLY A 68 -13.81 3.56 12.07
CA GLY A 68 -14.09 2.13 12.28
C GLY A 68 -13.84 1.23 11.07
N ALA A 69 -13.74 1.80 9.86
CA ALA A 69 -13.40 1.06 8.64
C ALA A 69 -11.89 1.06 8.33
N ILE A 70 -11.06 1.59 9.24
CA ILE A 70 -9.62 1.77 9.04
C ILE A 70 -8.87 1.03 10.15
N THR A 71 -7.95 0.15 9.77
CA THR A 71 -6.96 -0.46 10.67
C THR A 71 -5.57 0.04 10.33
N LEU A 72 -4.75 0.28 11.37
CA LEU A 72 -3.36 0.68 11.21
C LEU A 72 -2.44 -0.54 11.36
N GLU A 73 -1.56 -0.71 10.38
CA GLU A 73 -0.35 -1.52 10.48
C GLU A 73 0.83 -0.54 10.43
N ASP A 74 1.37 -0.17 11.59
CA ASP A 74 2.33 0.93 11.75
C ASP A 74 3.76 0.46 12.08
N GLN A 75 4.11 -0.78 11.71
CA GLN A 75 5.40 -1.38 12.02
C GLN A 75 6.24 -1.70 10.77
N SER A 76 5.62 -1.86 9.61
CA SER A 76 6.34 -2.27 8.40
C SER A 76 7.28 -1.19 7.86
N THR A 77 8.48 -1.61 7.44
CA THR A 77 9.47 -0.74 6.77
C THR A 77 9.73 -1.17 5.32
N THR A 78 9.26 -2.36 4.93
CA THR A 78 9.41 -2.91 3.58
C THR A 78 8.07 -3.35 2.98
N THR A 79 8.00 -3.43 1.65
CA THR A 79 6.80 -3.96 0.95
C THR A 79 6.41 -5.37 1.39
N GLY A 80 7.38 -6.23 1.69
CA GLY A 80 7.11 -7.58 2.19
C GLY A 80 6.49 -7.55 3.59
N GLU A 81 7.04 -6.72 4.48
CA GLU A 81 6.52 -6.51 5.83
C GLU A 81 5.11 -5.91 5.82
N ASN A 82 4.81 -4.96 4.93
CA ASN A 82 3.46 -4.39 4.81
C ASN A 82 2.41 -5.49 4.65
N ILE A 83 2.68 -6.47 3.78
CA ILE A 83 1.76 -7.58 3.52
C ILE A 83 1.77 -8.55 4.69
N ALA A 84 2.95 -8.98 5.15
CA ALA A 84 3.09 -10.00 6.20
C ALA A 84 2.49 -9.56 7.54
N LEU A 85 2.72 -8.30 7.95
CA LEU A 85 2.21 -7.75 9.20
C LEU A 85 0.72 -7.38 9.14
N ALA A 86 0.18 -7.17 7.94
CA ALA A 86 -1.25 -6.99 7.75
C ALA A 86 -2.04 -8.30 7.77
N LEU A 87 -1.41 -9.47 7.54
CA LEU A 87 -2.10 -10.78 7.55
C LEU A 87 -2.94 -11.04 8.80
N PRO A 88 -2.44 -10.88 10.04
CA PRO A 88 -3.24 -11.13 11.24
C PRO A 88 -4.41 -10.14 11.42
N MET A 89 -4.43 -9.03 10.68
CA MET A 89 -5.48 -8.02 10.71
C MET A 89 -6.58 -8.25 9.66
N LEU A 90 -6.36 -9.20 8.73
CA LEU A 90 -7.33 -9.53 7.70
C LEU A 90 -8.41 -10.47 8.25
N ASN A 91 -9.66 -10.15 7.91
CA ASN A 91 -10.83 -11.01 8.15
C ASN A 91 -11.29 -11.75 6.87
N THR A 92 -10.54 -11.61 5.77
CA THR A 92 -10.89 -12.16 4.46
C THR A 92 -9.62 -12.49 3.68
N VAL A 93 -9.73 -13.47 2.78
CA VAL A 93 -8.67 -13.79 1.81
C VAL A 93 -8.78 -12.97 0.52
N ASP A 94 -9.91 -12.29 0.29
CA ASP A 94 -10.12 -11.43 -0.89
C ASP A 94 -9.61 -10.01 -0.63
N VAL A 95 -8.48 -9.67 -1.24
CA VAL A 95 -7.74 -8.44 -0.94
C VAL A 95 -7.49 -7.59 -2.17
N VAL A 96 -7.59 -6.27 -2.02
CA VAL A 96 -7.13 -5.30 -3.02
C VAL A 96 -5.88 -4.60 -2.51
N ILE A 97 -4.75 -4.77 -3.19
CA ILE A 97 -3.53 -4.04 -2.87
C ILE A 97 -3.52 -2.72 -3.61
N VAL A 98 -3.45 -1.61 -2.87
CA VAL A 98 -3.27 -0.27 -3.41
C VAL A 98 -1.78 0.07 -3.41
N THR A 99 -1.19 0.12 -4.60
CA THR A 99 0.25 0.39 -4.80
C THR A 99 0.50 0.94 -6.21
N ASP A 100 1.69 1.46 -6.48
CA ASP A 100 2.01 1.94 -7.83
C ASP A 100 2.08 0.78 -8.85
N TRP A 101 1.78 1.10 -10.12
CA TRP A 101 1.61 0.11 -11.19
C TRP A 101 2.80 -0.84 -11.34
N TYR A 102 4.03 -0.34 -11.15
CA TYR A 102 5.26 -1.12 -11.27
C TYR A 102 5.53 -2.02 -10.07
N HIS A 103 5.02 -1.67 -8.88
CA HIS A 103 5.10 -2.52 -7.67
C HIS A 103 4.00 -3.58 -7.60
N GLY A 104 2.93 -3.41 -8.38
CA GLY A 104 1.77 -4.29 -8.41
C GLY A 104 2.12 -5.77 -8.55
N PRO A 105 2.97 -6.19 -9.51
CA PRO A 105 3.26 -7.61 -9.69
C PRO A 105 4.02 -8.23 -8.50
N ARG A 106 4.96 -7.51 -7.86
CA ARG A 106 5.68 -7.99 -6.66
C ARG A 106 4.71 -8.16 -5.49
N ALA A 107 3.90 -7.14 -5.25
CA ALA A 107 2.95 -7.18 -4.14
C ALA A 107 1.94 -8.32 -4.30
N ARG A 108 1.44 -8.56 -5.53
CA ARG A 108 0.59 -9.72 -5.82
C ARG A 108 1.30 -11.04 -5.61
N LEU A 109 2.58 -11.16 -6.01
CA LEU A 109 3.35 -12.39 -5.81
C LEU A 109 3.48 -12.73 -4.32
N VAL A 110 3.87 -11.75 -3.49
CA VAL A 110 4.01 -11.92 -2.03
C VAL A 110 2.66 -12.30 -1.42
N ALA A 111 1.60 -11.56 -1.72
CA ALA A 111 0.26 -11.84 -1.19
C ALA A 111 -0.27 -13.22 -1.59
N ARG A 112 -0.06 -13.66 -2.84
CA ARG A 112 -0.46 -15.00 -3.29
C ARG A 112 0.27 -16.12 -2.56
N ARG A 113 1.55 -15.93 -2.22
CA ARG A 113 2.32 -16.90 -1.40
C ARG A 113 1.76 -17.06 0.01
N HIS A 114 1.09 -16.03 0.53
CA HIS A 114 0.36 -16.09 1.79
C HIS A 114 -1.11 -16.54 1.65
N GLY A 115 -1.50 -17.10 0.50
CA GLY A 115 -2.84 -17.64 0.28
C GLY A 115 -3.92 -16.59 -0.03
N LEU A 116 -3.56 -15.34 -0.30
CA LEU A 116 -4.52 -14.28 -0.59
C LEU A 116 -4.99 -14.31 -2.06
N ARG A 117 -6.31 -14.14 -2.26
CA ARG A 117 -6.92 -13.84 -3.56
C ARG A 117 -6.84 -12.34 -3.82
N VAL A 118 -5.81 -11.95 -4.56
CA VAL A 118 -5.37 -10.55 -4.64
C VAL A 118 -5.51 -9.93 -6.03
N GLN A 119 -6.02 -8.70 -6.04
CA GLN A 119 -5.92 -7.76 -7.15
C GLN A 119 -5.06 -6.57 -6.73
N SER A 120 -4.35 -5.95 -7.68
CA SER A 120 -3.58 -4.72 -7.41
C SER A 120 -4.20 -3.56 -8.17
N VAL A 121 -4.42 -2.44 -7.51
CA VAL A 121 -4.95 -1.21 -8.11
C VAL A 121 -3.92 -0.11 -7.93
N ALA A 122 -3.61 0.58 -9.03
CA ALA A 122 -2.75 1.75 -9.01
C ALA A 122 -3.57 3.04 -9.11
N PRO A 123 -3.12 4.14 -8.47
CA PRO A 123 -3.71 5.45 -8.72
C PRO A 123 -3.50 5.87 -10.19
N PRO A 124 -4.42 6.67 -10.77
CA PRO A 124 -4.26 7.19 -12.13
C PRO A 124 -2.94 7.99 -12.27
N LEU A 125 -2.27 7.86 -13.42
CA LEU A 125 -0.95 8.46 -13.68
C LEU A 125 -0.94 10.00 -13.84
N LYS A 126 -2.06 10.69 -13.64
CA LYS A 126 -2.11 12.17 -13.75
C LYS A 126 -1.22 12.80 -12.66
N GLY A 127 -0.12 13.45 -13.07
CA GLY A 127 0.81 14.17 -12.18
C GLY A 127 2.10 13.42 -11.78
N ALA A 128 2.40 12.26 -12.36
CA ALA A 128 3.62 11.51 -12.06
C ALA A 128 4.75 11.78 -13.09
N ARG A 129 5.94 12.20 -12.63
CA ARG A 129 7.09 12.51 -13.51
C ARG A 129 7.66 11.23 -14.16
N PRO A 130 7.74 11.12 -15.50
CA PRO A 130 8.08 9.86 -16.19
C PRO A 130 9.52 9.36 -15.93
N VAL A 131 10.49 10.27 -15.84
CA VAL A 131 11.93 9.93 -15.74
C VAL A 131 12.30 9.32 -14.38
N ALA A 132 11.63 9.76 -13.30
CA ALA A 132 11.81 9.18 -11.97
C ALA A 132 11.26 7.74 -11.90
N GLN A 133 10.22 7.43 -12.68
CA GLN A 133 9.62 6.09 -12.74
C GLN A 133 10.53 5.10 -13.47
N LEU A 134 11.20 5.49 -14.55
CA LEU A 134 12.10 4.61 -15.28
C LEU A 134 13.33 4.16 -14.45
N ARG A 135 13.89 5.07 -13.64
CA ARG A 135 14.98 4.72 -12.71
C ARG A 135 14.52 3.81 -11.57
N ALA A 136 13.28 4.00 -11.08
CA ALA A 136 12.70 3.11 -10.07
C ALA A 136 12.47 1.69 -10.62
N ILE A 137 11.99 1.57 -11.86
CA ILE A 137 11.79 0.30 -12.59
C ILE A 137 13.11 -0.48 -12.73
N LEU A 138 14.19 0.18 -13.17
CA LEU A 138 15.50 -0.48 -13.34
C LEU A 138 16.11 -0.95 -12.01
N ARG A 139 15.79 -0.27 -10.91
CA ARG A 139 16.26 -0.66 -9.56
C ARG A 139 15.43 -1.80 -8.94
N GLU A 140 14.25 -2.11 -9.48
CA GLU A 140 13.41 -3.21 -8.96
C GLU A 140 13.79 -4.59 -9.52
N ILE A 141 14.45 -4.67 -10.68
CA ILE A 141 14.82 -5.94 -11.32
C ILE A 141 15.69 -6.85 -10.41
N PRO A 142 16.72 -6.34 -9.68
CA PRO A 142 17.49 -7.16 -8.75
C PRO A 142 16.66 -7.63 -7.54
N ALA A 143 15.73 -6.79 -7.06
CA ALA A 143 14.84 -7.15 -5.96
C ALA A 143 13.90 -8.29 -6.35
N TYR A 144 13.40 -8.32 -7.59
CA TYR A 144 12.61 -9.43 -8.13
C TYR A 144 13.39 -10.76 -8.10
N VAL A 145 14.64 -10.76 -8.54
CA VAL A 145 15.50 -11.95 -8.56
C VAL A 145 15.83 -12.42 -7.15
N VAL A 146 16.16 -11.51 -6.24
CA VAL A 146 16.44 -11.85 -4.83
C VAL A 146 15.21 -12.42 -4.13
N TYR A 147 14.02 -11.84 -4.30
CA TYR A 147 12.79 -12.37 -3.69
C TYR A 147 12.33 -13.70 -4.31
N ALA A 148 12.54 -13.89 -5.61
CA ALA A 148 12.26 -15.18 -6.26
C ALA A 148 13.19 -16.30 -5.77
N LEU A 149 14.45 -15.98 -5.44
CA LEU A 149 15.49 -16.95 -5.09
C LEU A 149 15.73 -17.16 -3.59
N ARG A 150 15.41 -16.20 -2.70
CA ARG A 150 15.79 -16.25 -1.27
C ARG A 150 14.70 -16.62 -0.28
N ILE A 151 13.44 -16.76 -0.67
CA ILE A 151 12.37 -17.11 0.27
C ILE A 151 11.96 -18.56 0.00
N LYS A 152 12.60 -19.47 0.75
CA LYS A 152 12.11 -20.82 1.05
C LYS A 152 10.96 -20.73 2.05
#